data_AF-A0A9P5TDZ7-F1
#
_entry.id   AF-A0A9P5TDZ7-F1
#
_cell.length_a   1.000
_cell.length_b   1.000
_cell.length_c   1.000
_cell.angle_alpha   90.00
_cell.angle_beta   90.00
_cell.angle_gamma   90.00
#
_symmetry.space_group_name_H-M   'P 1'
#
loop_
_entity.id
_entity.type
_entity.pdbx_description
1 polymer ?
#
loop_
_entity_poly.entity_id
_entity_poly.type
_entity_poly.pdbx_seq_one_letter_code
_entity_poly.pdbx_strand_id
1 'polypeptide(L)'
;MVNAFPSQRSPSFSLFLVVRMVNFHDPAVVAKDNFVLLKLWHVVDGIFLWEFFTNLDFEWSFIRRRRRYRWTIWIYSLSRLATLAAVISNLVLLNLDTSPNCSFSTPVIFASFSAYLALAAASLLLVIRVIAIWNRNKVVIVVATTMWAINGAFFIQGISQFRYVGDHCKALSVEASKITMIVSFLTDVFLLIIMLVGLFRLDCHRHGALATGRFLWNQV
;
A
#
# COMPACT_ATOMS: atom_id res chain seq x y z
N MET A 1 41.37 -62.17 6.78
CA MET A 1 40.59 -61.03 7.28
C MET A 1 40.38 -60.09 6.09
N VAL A 2 39.52 -60.47 5.13
CA VAL A 2 38.20 -59.85 4.81
C VAL A 2 38.39 -58.36 4.43
N ASN A 3 38.68 -58.03 3.17
CA ASN A 3 37.75 -57.72 2.04
C ASN A 3 36.82 -56.52 2.38
N ALA A 4 36.50 -55.52 1.55
CA ALA A 4 36.79 -55.14 0.16
C ALA A 4 36.15 -53.72 -0.05
N PHE A 5 36.66 -52.90 -0.98
CA PHE A 5 35.82 -51.92 -1.72
C PHE A 5 35.11 -52.70 -2.86
N PRO A 6 33.97 -52.28 -3.47
CA PRO A 6 33.24 -51.00 -3.40
C PRO A 6 31.69 -51.15 -3.31
N SER A 7 30.94 -50.05 -3.11
CA SER A 7 29.50 -50.01 -3.49
C SER A 7 29.05 -48.60 -3.84
N GLN A 8 29.21 -48.29 -5.13
CA GLN A 8 28.49 -47.30 -5.90
C GLN A 8 26.98 -47.58 -5.82
N ARG A 9 26.21 -46.73 -5.13
CA ARG A 9 24.74 -46.71 -5.20
C ARG A 9 24.20 -45.30 -4.96
N SER A 10 24.23 -44.47 -5.99
CA SER A 10 23.22 -43.43 -6.22
C SER A 10 21.98 -44.10 -6.87
N PRO A 11 20.74 -43.54 -6.82
CA PRO A 11 20.45 -42.11 -6.77
C PRO A 11 19.20 -41.66 -5.97
N SER A 12 19.04 -40.33 -5.85
CA SER A 12 17.77 -39.60 -6.03
C SER A 12 16.57 -39.91 -5.13
N PHE A 13 16.38 -39.14 -4.04
CA PHE A 13 15.19 -38.26 -3.83
C PHE A 13 15.12 -37.69 -2.39
N SER A 14 15.68 -38.37 -1.40
CA SER A 14 15.37 -38.07 0.01
C SER A 14 16.30 -37.04 0.67
N LEU A 15 17.39 -36.63 0.02
CA LEU A 15 18.38 -35.67 0.58
C LEU A 15 18.21 -34.23 0.07
N PHE A 16 17.30 -34.01 -0.90
CA PHE A 16 16.94 -32.66 -1.38
C PHE A 16 15.85 -31.99 -0.53
N LEU A 17 15.24 -32.74 0.40
CA LEU A 17 14.29 -32.25 1.39
C LEU A 17 14.89 -32.15 2.80
N VAL A 18 16.21 -31.97 2.92
CA VAL A 18 16.66 -31.04 3.95
C VAL A 18 16.14 -29.68 3.48
N VAL A 19 14.93 -29.33 3.88
CA VAL A 19 14.52 -27.94 3.94
C VAL A 19 15.63 -27.28 4.74
N ARG A 20 16.59 -26.65 4.06
CA ARG A 20 17.45 -25.64 4.67
C ARG A 20 16.44 -24.58 5.08
N MET A 21 15.89 -24.72 6.30
CA MET A 21 15.15 -23.65 6.92
C MET A 21 16.15 -22.50 6.95
N VAL A 22 15.90 -21.53 6.08
CA VAL A 22 16.72 -20.33 5.98
C VAL A 22 16.66 -19.70 7.37
N ASN A 23 17.83 -19.51 7.97
CA ASN A 23 17.88 -18.86 9.27
C ASN A 23 17.64 -17.36 9.04
N PHE A 24 16.43 -16.89 9.32
CA PHE A 24 16.03 -15.49 9.17
C PHE A 24 16.70 -14.54 10.17
N HIS A 25 17.53 -15.06 11.08
CA HIS A 25 18.40 -14.27 11.96
C HIS A 25 19.86 -14.24 11.52
N ASP A 26 20.23 -14.94 10.44
CA ASP A 26 21.56 -14.83 9.87
C ASP A 26 21.72 -13.47 9.14
N PRO A 27 22.68 -12.61 9.54
CA PRO A 27 22.87 -11.30 8.92
C PRO A 27 23.13 -11.37 7.41
N ALA A 28 23.72 -12.48 6.90
CA ALA A 28 23.95 -12.65 5.47
C ALA A 28 22.64 -12.80 4.68
N VAL A 29 21.65 -13.48 5.27
CA VAL A 29 20.31 -13.64 4.67
C VAL A 29 19.57 -12.31 4.68
N VAL A 30 19.57 -11.61 5.82
CA VAL A 30 18.87 -10.32 5.97
C VAL A 30 19.43 -9.27 5.00
N ALA A 31 20.76 -9.22 4.80
CA ALA A 31 21.38 -8.31 3.84
C ALA A 31 20.95 -8.62 2.39
N LYS A 32 20.89 -9.90 2.03
CA LYS A 32 20.43 -10.35 0.71
C LYS A 32 18.97 -10.00 0.47
N ASP A 33 18.12 -10.26 1.45
CA ASP A 33 16.68 -9.98 1.37
C ASP A 33 16.42 -8.48 1.23
N ASN A 34 17.13 -7.64 1.99
CA ASN A 34 17.04 -6.18 1.86
C ASN A 34 17.43 -5.71 0.45
N PHE A 35 18.47 -6.28 -0.15
CA PHE A 35 18.87 -5.92 -1.52
C PHE A 35 17.79 -6.30 -2.54
N VAL A 36 17.20 -7.50 -2.41
CA VAL A 36 16.09 -7.94 -3.26
C VAL A 36 14.89 -7.01 -3.10
N LEU A 37 14.52 -6.68 -1.87
CA LEU A 37 13.42 -5.75 -1.58
C LEU A 37 13.68 -4.37 -2.19
N LEU A 38 14.87 -3.81 -2.04
CA LEU A 38 15.22 -2.51 -2.64
C LEU A 38 15.07 -2.53 -4.17
N LYS A 39 15.50 -3.61 -4.83
CA LYS A 39 15.32 -3.77 -6.28
C LYS A 39 13.85 -3.85 -6.67
N LEU A 40 13.05 -4.61 -5.92
CA LEU A 40 11.60 -4.71 -6.16
C LEU A 40 10.91 -3.36 -5.96
N TRP A 41 11.27 -2.61 -4.92
CA TRP A 41 10.73 -1.27 -4.66
C TRP A 41 11.01 -0.32 -5.82
N HIS A 42 12.25 -0.31 -6.36
CA HIS A 42 12.57 0.51 -7.53
C HIS A 42 11.77 0.15 -8.78
N VAL A 43 11.48 -1.13 -9.00
CA VAL A 43 10.65 -1.56 -10.13
C VAL A 43 9.22 -1.05 -9.96
N VAL A 44 8.65 -1.17 -8.76
CA VAL A 44 7.30 -0.66 -8.45
C VAL A 44 7.23 0.86 -8.59
N ASP A 45 8.23 1.58 -8.08
CA ASP A 45 8.34 3.04 -8.20
C ASP A 45 8.41 3.47 -9.68
N GLY A 46 9.18 2.75 -10.50
CA GLY A 46 9.26 3.00 -11.93
C GLY A 46 7.94 2.78 -12.67
N ILE A 47 7.22 1.70 -12.33
CA ILE A 47 5.87 1.43 -12.89
C ILE A 47 4.90 2.54 -12.49
N PHE A 48 4.93 2.97 -11.23
CA PHE A 48 4.07 4.07 -10.77
C PHE A 48 4.38 5.38 -11.50
N LEU A 49 5.66 5.73 -11.69
CA LEU A 49 6.06 6.92 -12.45
C LEU A 49 5.59 6.84 -13.90
N TRP A 50 5.74 5.69 -14.56
CA TRP A 50 5.24 5.47 -15.91
C TRP A 50 3.72 5.70 -15.99
N GLU A 51 2.95 5.13 -15.07
CA GLU A 51 1.50 5.32 -15.01
C GLU A 51 1.13 6.78 -14.71
N PHE A 52 1.90 7.47 -13.87
CA PHE A 52 1.70 8.88 -13.55
C PHE A 52 1.88 9.77 -14.78
N PHE A 53 2.99 9.63 -15.52
CA PHE A 53 3.27 10.45 -16.69
C PHE A 53 2.31 10.17 -17.85
N THR A 54 1.96 8.91 -18.10
CA THR A 54 1.00 8.56 -19.17
C THR A 54 -0.42 9.08 -18.91
N ASN A 55 -0.80 9.32 -17.66
CA ASN A 55 -2.10 9.88 -17.30
C ASN A 55 -2.05 11.39 -16.96
N LEU A 56 -0.89 12.05 -17.12
CA LEU A 56 -0.73 13.46 -16.74
C LEU A 56 -1.63 14.39 -17.57
N ASP A 57 -1.84 14.05 -18.85
CA ASP A 57 -2.73 14.80 -19.74
C ASP A 57 -4.17 14.87 -19.22
N PHE A 58 -4.64 13.80 -18.59
CA PHE A 58 -5.96 13.73 -17.99
C PHE A 58 -6.09 14.68 -16.80
N GLU A 59 -5.12 14.67 -15.88
CA GLU A 59 -5.08 15.56 -14.71
C GLU A 59 -4.99 17.03 -15.12
N TRP A 60 -4.09 17.33 -16.07
CA TRP A 60 -3.90 18.68 -16.59
C TRP A 60 -5.16 19.24 -17.24
N SER A 61 -5.99 18.37 -17.84
CA SER A 61 -7.28 18.77 -18.41
C SER A 61 -8.29 19.27 -17.36
N PHE A 62 -8.21 18.79 -16.10
CA PHE A 62 -9.04 19.29 -15.00
C PHE A 62 -8.53 20.62 -14.45
N ILE A 63 -7.20 20.80 -14.35
CA ILE A 63 -6.59 22.07 -13.95
C ILE A 63 -6.97 23.18 -14.94
N ARG A 64 -7.00 22.86 -16.24
CA ARG A 64 -7.37 23.79 -17.33
C ARG A 64 -8.90 24.03 -17.44
N ARG A 65 -9.68 23.62 -16.43
CA ARG A 65 -11.15 23.83 -16.30
C ARG A 65 -11.98 23.31 -17.48
N ARG A 66 -11.52 22.30 -18.22
CA ARG A 66 -12.28 21.76 -19.36
C ARG A 66 -13.49 20.90 -18.94
N ARG A 67 -13.63 20.55 -17.66
CA ARG A 67 -14.69 19.65 -17.12
C ARG A 67 -15.33 20.21 -15.84
N ARG A 68 -16.56 19.76 -15.53
CA ARG A 68 -17.34 20.21 -14.36
C ARG A 68 -16.57 19.98 -13.05
N TYR A 69 -16.47 21.04 -12.25
CA TYR A 69 -15.76 21.08 -10.98
C TYR A 69 -16.45 20.22 -9.92
N ARG A 70 -15.77 19.21 -9.37
CA ARG A 70 -16.24 18.39 -8.25
C ARG A 70 -15.17 18.43 -7.16
N TRP A 71 -15.56 18.72 -5.91
CA TRP A 71 -14.62 18.76 -4.77
C TRP A 71 -13.85 17.45 -4.57
N THR A 72 -14.42 16.30 -4.95
CA THR A 72 -13.79 14.98 -4.87
C THR A 72 -12.53 14.83 -5.73
N ILE A 73 -12.39 15.63 -6.80
CA ILE A 73 -11.20 15.62 -7.66
C ILE A 73 -9.96 16.09 -6.91
N TRP A 74 -10.09 17.03 -5.97
CA TRP A 74 -8.95 17.51 -5.19
C TRP A 74 -8.40 16.42 -4.28
N ILE A 75 -9.26 15.63 -3.65
CA ILE A 75 -8.85 14.51 -2.79
C ILE A 75 -8.15 13.44 -3.62
N TYR A 76 -8.65 13.17 -4.82
CA TYR A 76 -8.03 12.23 -5.75
C TYR A 76 -6.66 12.72 -6.26
N SER A 77 -6.57 13.98 -6.64
CA SER A 77 -5.30 14.57 -7.06
C SER A 77 -4.30 14.60 -5.89
N LEU A 78 -4.76 14.90 -4.67
CA LEU A 78 -3.94 14.87 -3.46
C LEU A 78 -3.37 13.47 -3.19
N SER A 79 -4.17 12.40 -3.28
CA SER A 79 -3.64 11.04 -3.05
C SER A 79 -2.54 10.69 -4.06
N ARG A 80 -2.74 11.08 -5.33
CA ARG A 80 -1.78 10.82 -6.41
C ARG A 80 -0.51 11.66 -6.33
N LEU A 81 -0.62 12.92 -5.93
CA LEU A 81 0.54 13.80 -5.72
C LEU A 81 1.31 13.40 -4.44
N ALA A 82 0.60 12.93 -3.41
CA ALA A 82 1.21 12.42 -2.19
C ALA A 82 1.99 11.12 -2.46
N THR A 83 1.46 10.18 -3.27
CA THR A 83 2.25 9.00 -3.68
C THR A 83 3.46 9.38 -4.51
N LEU A 84 3.34 10.35 -5.43
CA LEU A 84 4.48 10.85 -6.20
C LEU A 84 5.56 11.44 -5.28
N ALA A 85 5.16 12.27 -4.31
CA ALA A 85 6.07 12.83 -3.32
C ALA A 85 6.77 11.72 -2.51
N ALA A 86 6.06 10.66 -2.13
CA ALA A 86 6.64 9.51 -1.44
C ALA A 86 7.69 8.79 -2.31
N VAL A 87 7.38 8.54 -3.58
CA VAL A 87 8.31 7.89 -4.53
C VAL A 87 9.57 8.72 -4.73
N ILE A 88 9.44 10.03 -4.97
CA ILE A 88 10.60 10.92 -5.12
C ILE A 88 11.46 10.90 -3.85
N SER A 89 10.82 10.92 -2.68
CA SER A 89 11.52 10.90 -1.39
C SER A 89 12.24 9.59 -1.12
N ASN A 90 11.66 8.45 -1.53
CA ASN A 90 12.33 7.15 -1.47
C ASN A 90 13.56 7.10 -2.38
N LEU A 91 13.44 7.59 -3.63
CA LEU A 91 14.58 7.66 -4.54
C LEU A 91 15.70 8.54 -3.96
N VAL A 92 15.36 9.69 -3.36
CA VAL A 92 16.32 10.56 -2.70
C VAL A 92 16.96 9.85 -1.51
N LEU A 93 16.16 9.22 -0.63
CA LEU A 93 16.64 8.51 0.56
C LEU A 93 17.69 7.44 0.21
N LEU A 94 17.53 6.76 -0.92
CA LEU A 94 18.43 5.70 -1.37
C LEU A 94 19.73 6.20 -2.01
N ASN A 95 19.80 7.48 -2.39
CA ASN A 95 21.00 8.12 -2.94
C ASN A 95 21.75 8.98 -1.91
N LEU A 96 21.21 9.16 -0.70
CA LEU A 96 21.93 9.85 0.37
C LEU A 96 22.92 8.89 1.05
N ASP A 97 24.21 9.14 0.86
CA ASP A 97 25.30 8.47 1.59
C ASP A 97 25.53 9.04 3.01
N THR A 98 24.84 10.13 3.36
CA THR A 98 25.00 10.82 4.64
C THR A 98 23.91 10.41 5.64
N SER A 99 24.29 10.23 6.91
CA SER A 99 23.36 9.96 8.02
C SER A 99 22.29 11.06 8.10
N PRO A 100 21.02 10.78 7.75
CA PRO A 100 20.01 11.83 7.70
C PRO A 100 19.62 12.21 9.12
N ASN A 101 19.48 13.51 9.37
CA ASN A 101 18.94 13.97 10.65
C ASN A 101 17.49 13.46 10.86
N CYS A 102 16.99 13.29 12.08
CA CYS A 102 15.58 13.02 12.39
C CYS A 102 14.79 14.34 12.55
N SER A 103 14.84 15.18 11.52
CA SER A 103 13.99 16.38 11.44
C SER A 103 12.87 16.13 10.43
N PHE A 104 11.73 16.83 10.54
CA PHE A 104 10.62 16.68 9.59
C PHE A 104 11.04 16.86 8.13
N SER A 105 12.06 17.70 7.87
CA SER A 105 12.61 17.97 6.54
C SER A 105 13.44 16.83 5.95
N THR A 106 13.64 15.70 6.66
CA THR A 106 14.45 14.61 6.13
C THR A 106 13.62 13.65 5.28
N PRO A 107 14.24 13.08 4.22
CA PRO A 107 13.52 12.31 3.23
C PRO A 107 12.79 11.11 3.82
N VAL A 108 13.28 10.53 4.93
CA VAL A 108 12.63 9.39 5.60
C VAL A 108 11.29 9.75 6.27
N ILE A 109 11.23 10.86 7.02
CA ILE A 109 10.00 11.29 7.70
C ILE A 109 9.01 11.84 6.65
N PHE A 110 9.51 12.60 5.68
CA PHE A 110 8.70 13.14 4.60
C PHE A 110 8.14 12.05 3.67
N ALA A 111 8.91 11.01 3.33
CA ALA A 111 8.42 9.83 2.60
C ALA A 111 7.32 9.11 3.38
N SER A 112 7.51 8.90 4.68
CA SER A 112 6.52 8.24 5.54
C SER A 112 5.22 9.05 5.64
N PHE A 113 5.34 10.36 5.86
CA PHE A 113 4.18 11.26 5.94
C PHE A 113 3.40 11.30 4.62
N SER A 114 4.09 11.46 3.49
CA SER A 114 3.46 11.50 2.17
C SER A 114 2.79 10.16 1.81
N ALA A 115 3.40 9.02 2.16
CA ALA A 115 2.78 7.71 1.99
C ALA A 115 1.50 7.54 2.83
N TYR A 116 1.53 7.91 4.11
CA TYR A 116 0.34 7.83 4.97
C TYR A 116 -0.76 8.81 4.54
N LEU A 117 -0.39 10.00 4.06
CA LEU A 117 -1.34 10.96 3.52
C LEU A 117 -2.03 10.43 2.26
N ALA A 118 -1.27 9.77 1.38
CA ALA A 118 -1.83 9.13 0.19
C ALA A 118 -2.82 8.02 0.55
N LEU A 119 -2.47 7.16 1.51
CA LEU A 119 -3.36 6.10 2.02
C LEU A 119 -4.63 6.69 2.64
N ALA A 120 -4.50 7.67 3.53
CA ALA A 120 -5.64 8.32 4.17
C ALA A 120 -6.58 9.00 3.15
N ALA A 121 -6.02 9.63 2.12
CA ALA A 121 -6.80 10.21 1.02
C ALA A 121 -7.48 9.15 0.15
N ALA A 122 -6.83 8.03 -0.13
CA ALA A 122 -7.42 6.90 -0.85
C ALA A 122 -8.60 6.29 -0.09
N SER A 123 -8.45 6.03 1.22
CA SER A 123 -9.55 5.57 2.07
C SER A 123 -10.70 6.59 2.12
N LEU A 124 -10.40 7.89 2.15
CA LEU A 124 -11.43 8.94 2.11
C LEU A 124 -12.24 8.92 0.80
N LEU A 125 -11.60 8.62 -0.35
CA LEU A 125 -12.31 8.47 -1.62
C LEU A 125 -13.30 7.29 -1.57
N LEU A 126 -12.94 6.18 -0.92
CA LEU A 126 -13.86 5.07 -0.70
C LEU A 126 -15.03 5.49 0.17
N VAL A 127 -14.78 6.19 1.29
CA VAL A 127 -15.84 6.71 2.17
C VAL A 127 -16.81 7.61 1.40
N ILE A 128 -16.32 8.55 0.58
CA ILE A 128 -17.18 9.44 -0.20
C ILE A 128 -18.05 8.64 -1.17
N ARG A 129 -17.50 7.62 -1.84
CA ARG A 129 -18.27 6.74 -2.74
C ARG A 129 -19.34 5.97 -1.98
N VAL A 130 -19.02 5.42 -0.81
CA VAL A 130 -19.97 4.75 0.08
C VAL A 130 -21.11 5.69 0.46
N ILE A 131 -20.81 6.92 0.87
CA ILE A 131 -21.83 7.91 1.25
C ILE A 131 -22.77 8.24 0.08
N ALA A 132 -22.23 8.35 -1.13
CA ALA A 132 -23.01 8.61 -2.33
C ALA A 132 -23.95 7.43 -2.69
N ILE A 133 -23.45 6.19 -2.60
CA ILE A 133 -24.23 4.97 -2.89
C ILE A 133 -25.37 4.78 -1.89
N TRP A 134 -25.11 5.03 -0.61
CA TRP A 134 -26.10 4.84 0.47
C TRP A 134 -27.04 6.04 0.65
N ASN A 135 -27.17 6.90 -0.36
CA ASN A 135 -28.04 8.07 -0.39
C ASN A 135 -27.97 8.91 0.90
N ARG A 136 -26.76 9.15 1.42
CA ARG A 136 -26.50 9.87 2.69
C ARG A 136 -27.23 9.31 3.93
N ASN A 137 -27.40 7.99 4.03
CA ASN A 137 -27.87 7.38 5.27
C ASN A 137 -26.91 7.72 6.44
N LYS A 138 -27.44 8.34 7.50
CA LYS A 138 -26.66 8.83 8.65
C LYS A 138 -25.85 7.73 9.31
N VAL A 139 -26.39 6.51 9.43
CA VAL A 139 -25.70 5.38 10.07
C VAL A 139 -24.42 5.02 9.31
N VAL A 140 -24.52 4.91 7.98
CA VAL A 140 -23.38 4.54 7.13
C VAL A 140 -22.33 5.65 7.10
N ILE A 141 -22.75 6.91 7.08
CA ILE A 141 -21.84 8.06 7.19
C ILE A 141 -21.05 7.97 8.50
N VAL A 142 -21.75 7.82 9.63
CA VAL A 142 -21.10 7.77 10.94
C VAL A 142 -20.10 6.61 10.99
N VAL A 143 -20.51 5.39 10.61
CA VAL A 143 -19.62 4.21 10.63
C VAL A 143 -18.41 4.38 9.72
N ALA A 144 -18.60 4.84 8.48
CA ALA A 144 -17.49 4.97 7.52
C ALA A 144 -16.50 6.08 7.93
N THR A 145 -17.02 7.20 8.42
CA THR A 145 -16.18 8.33 8.87
C THR A 145 -15.42 8.02 10.16
N THR A 146 -16.03 7.30 11.12
CA THR A 146 -15.33 6.90 12.34
C THR A 146 -14.20 5.92 12.05
N MET A 147 -14.43 4.93 11.19
CA MET A 147 -13.38 3.99 10.75
C MET A 147 -12.21 4.70 10.07
N TRP A 148 -12.51 5.65 9.19
CA TRP A 148 -11.48 6.47 8.55
C TRP A 148 -10.69 7.31 9.57
N ALA A 149 -11.38 7.95 10.53
CA ALA A 149 -10.73 8.74 11.56
C ALA A 149 -9.83 7.89 12.48
N ILE A 150 -10.26 6.69 12.84
CA ILE A 150 -9.48 5.72 13.61
C ILE A 150 -8.20 5.37 12.84
N ASN A 151 -8.31 5.03 11.55
CA ASN A 151 -7.16 4.71 10.72
C ASN A 151 -6.19 5.91 10.63
N GLY A 152 -6.72 7.12 10.46
CA GLY A 152 -5.94 8.36 10.47
C GLY A 152 -5.17 8.58 11.78
N ALA A 153 -5.77 8.29 12.93
CA ALA A 153 -5.11 8.40 14.23
C ALA A 153 -3.93 7.43 14.35
N PHE A 154 -4.07 6.20 13.87
CA PHE A 154 -2.98 5.22 13.84
C PHE A 154 -1.83 5.65 12.94
N PHE A 155 -2.10 6.30 11.81
CA PHE A 155 -1.05 6.86 10.96
C PHE A 155 -0.25 7.97 11.65
N ILE A 156 -0.94 8.89 12.35
CA ILE A 156 -0.27 9.96 13.11
C ILE A 156 0.60 9.38 14.21
N GLN A 157 0.08 8.37 14.93
CA GLN A 157 0.87 7.65 15.92
C GLN A 157 2.10 7.01 15.29
N GLY A 158 1.98 6.37 14.12
CA GLY A 158 3.11 5.76 13.40
C GLY A 158 4.25 6.73 13.11
N ILE A 159 3.94 7.97 12.74
CA ILE A 159 4.96 9.01 12.47
C ILE A 159 5.60 9.51 13.77
N SER A 160 4.86 9.58 14.87
CA SER A 160 5.41 10.06 16.15
C SER A 160 6.53 9.19 16.73
N GLN A 161 6.65 7.93 16.26
CA GLN A 161 7.56 6.91 16.80
C GLN A 161 8.96 6.92 16.17
N PHE A 162 9.25 7.83 15.23
CA PHE A 162 10.60 7.97 14.67
C PHE A 162 11.56 8.55 15.71
N ARG A 163 12.68 7.86 15.94
CA ARG A 163 13.80 8.33 16.78
C ARG A 163 15.13 7.89 16.17
N TYR A 164 16.20 8.50 16.63
CA TYR A 164 17.55 8.05 16.31
C TYR A 164 17.87 6.75 17.05
N VAL A 165 18.35 5.76 16.29
CA VAL A 165 18.95 4.53 16.83
C VAL A 165 20.31 4.38 16.15
N GLY A 166 21.38 4.75 16.86
CA GLY A 166 22.71 4.94 16.25
C GLY A 166 22.71 6.14 15.29
N ASP A 167 23.40 6.00 14.16
CA ASP A 167 23.52 7.04 13.12
C ASP A 167 22.35 7.06 12.11
N HIS A 168 21.28 6.32 12.38
CA HIS A 168 20.15 6.18 11.48
C HIS A 168 18.83 6.52 12.16
N CYS A 169 17.96 7.22 11.42
CA CYS A 169 16.59 7.49 11.84
C CYS A 169 15.69 6.28 11.53
N LYS A 170 15.14 5.63 12.56
CA LYS A 170 14.27 4.46 12.39
C LYS A 170 13.04 4.57 13.30
N ALA A 171 11.98 3.86 12.94
CA ALA A 171 10.81 3.73 13.82
C ALA A 171 11.17 2.83 15.02
N LEU A 172 10.91 3.29 16.25
CA LEU A 172 11.24 2.53 17.47
C LEU A 172 10.42 1.24 17.62
N SER A 173 9.22 1.19 17.05
CA SER A 173 8.25 0.12 17.26
C SER A 173 7.79 -0.48 15.94
N VAL A 174 8.56 -1.46 15.47
CA VAL A 174 8.18 -2.28 14.30
C VAL A 174 6.83 -2.97 14.52
N GLU A 175 6.54 -3.36 15.77
CA GLU A 175 5.26 -3.96 16.16
C GLU A 175 4.08 -3.00 15.98
N ALA A 176 4.24 -1.73 16.36
CA ALA A 176 3.18 -0.73 16.17
C ALA A 176 2.93 -0.48 14.68
N SER A 177 3.98 -0.36 13.87
CA SER A 177 3.84 -0.20 12.42
C SER A 177 3.14 -1.40 11.75
N LYS A 178 3.43 -2.63 12.22
CA LYS A 178 2.74 -3.85 11.75
C LYS A 178 1.25 -3.79 12.07
N ILE A 179 0.89 -3.40 13.28
CA ILE A 179 -0.52 -3.29 13.71
C ILE A 179 -1.24 -2.24 12.86
N THR A 180 -0.64 -1.06 12.66
CA THR A 180 -1.22 0.00 11.81
C THR A 180 -1.53 -0.53 10.41
N MET A 181 -0.58 -1.22 9.77
CA MET A 181 -0.77 -1.77 8.42
C MET A 181 -1.91 -2.79 8.33
N ILE A 182 -2.03 -3.69 9.32
CA ILE A 182 -3.10 -4.69 9.39
C ILE A 182 -4.45 -4.00 9.58
N VAL A 183 -4.56 -3.04 10.51
CA VAL A 183 -5.79 -2.31 10.78
C VAL A 183 -6.25 -1.51 9.56
N SER A 184 -5.33 -0.84 8.86
CA SER A 184 -5.65 -0.11 7.63
C SER A 184 -6.19 -1.05 6.56
N PHE A 185 -5.53 -2.18 6.32
CA PHE A 185 -5.95 -3.17 5.34
C PHE A 185 -7.36 -3.69 5.62
N LEU A 186 -7.64 -4.07 6.88
CA LEU A 186 -8.98 -4.53 7.28
C LEU A 186 -10.03 -3.44 7.12
N THR A 187 -9.68 -2.19 7.41
CA THR A 187 -10.58 -1.03 7.26
C THR A 187 -10.94 -0.82 5.79
N ASP A 188 -9.96 -0.83 4.89
CA ASP A 188 -10.21 -0.66 3.45
C ASP A 188 -11.02 -1.82 2.87
N VAL A 189 -10.73 -3.06 3.26
CA VAL A 189 -11.52 -4.24 2.87
C VAL A 189 -12.97 -4.10 3.33
N PHE A 190 -13.19 -3.66 4.58
CA PHE A 190 -14.53 -3.44 5.10
C PHE A 190 -15.29 -2.33 4.36
N LEU A 191 -14.64 -1.20 4.05
CA LEU A 191 -15.22 -0.12 3.25
C LEU A 191 -15.57 -0.59 1.83
N LEU A 192 -14.71 -1.41 1.21
CA LEU A 192 -14.97 -2.02 -0.09
C LEU A 192 -16.18 -2.97 -0.04
N ILE A 193 -16.33 -3.78 1.01
CA ILE A 193 -17.50 -4.64 1.20
C ILE A 193 -18.78 -3.80 1.32
N ILE A 194 -18.78 -2.73 2.12
CA ILE A 194 -19.94 -1.84 2.23
C ILE A 194 -20.29 -1.19 0.88
N MET A 195 -19.28 -0.79 0.12
CA MET A 195 -19.45 -0.23 -1.22
C MET A 195 -20.09 -1.25 -2.16
N LEU A 196 -19.58 -2.48 -2.19
CA LEU A 196 -20.09 -3.57 -3.02
C LEU A 196 -21.52 -3.95 -2.63
N VAL A 197 -21.83 -4.11 -1.34
CA VAL A 197 -23.19 -4.39 -0.84
C VAL A 197 -24.15 -3.26 -1.23
N GLY A 198 -23.72 -2.01 -1.10
CA GLY A 198 -24.51 -0.86 -1.53
C GLY A 198 -24.81 -0.89 -3.03
N LEU A 199 -23.83 -1.27 -3.86
CA LEU A 199 -24.01 -1.42 -5.30
C LEU A 199 -24.96 -2.57 -5.64
N PHE A 200 -24.77 -3.76 -5.05
CA PHE A 200 -25.66 -4.90 -5.25
C PHE A 200 -27.11 -4.61 -4.85
N ARG A 201 -27.31 -3.82 -3.78
CA ARG A 201 -28.64 -3.36 -3.37
C ARG A 201 -29.29 -2.45 -4.42
N LEU A 202 -28.53 -1.49 -4.96
CA LEU A 202 -29.02 -0.59 -6.02
C LEU A 202 -29.35 -1.35 -7.30
N ASP A 203 -28.52 -2.32 -7.67
CA ASP A 203 -28.74 -3.15 -8.85
C ASP A 203 -29.94 -4.07 -8.66
N CYS A 204 -30.12 -4.71 -7.50
CA CYS A 204 -31.28 -5.56 -7.23
C CYS A 204 -32.61 -4.78 -7.28
N HIS A 205 -32.61 -3.51 -6.86
CA HIS A 205 -33.76 -2.63 -6.98
C HIS A 205 -34.01 -2.16 -8.43
N ARG A 206 -32.97 -2.09 -9.26
CA ARG A 206 -33.08 -1.57 -10.64
C ARG A 206 -33.32 -2.67 -11.68
N HIS A 207 -32.73 -3.85 -11.50
CA HIS A 207 -32.84 -5.03 -12.36
C HIS A 207 -32.71 -6.29 -11.50
N GLY A 208 -33.76 -7.13 -11.45
CA GLY A 208 -33.73 -8.39 -10.68
C GLY A 208 -32.49 -9.24 -10.98
N ALA A 209 -31.65 -9.39 -9.95
CA ALA A 209 -30.56 -10.35 -9.66
C ALA A 209 -29.63 -10.95 -10.76
N LEU A 210 -29.86 -10.76 -12.07
CA LEU A 210 -29.21 -11.54 -13.14
C LEU A 210 -28.58 -10.70 -14.26
N ALA A 211 -28.30 -9.42 -14.03
CA ALA A 211 -27.71 -8.52 -15.04
C ALA A 211 -26.23 -8.17 -14.82
N THR A 212 -25.62 -8.57 -13.70
CA THR A 212 -24.24 -8.21 -13.33
C THR A 212 -23.18 -8.93 -14.17
N GLY A 213 -23.46 -10.14 -14.65
CA GLY A 213 -22.54 -10.85 -15.55
C GLY A 213 -22.46 -10.27 -16.97
N ARG A 214 -23.52 -9.60 -17.44
CA ARG A 214 -23.63 -9.19 -18.85
C ARG A 214 -23.06 -7.80 -19.13
N PHE A 215 -22.94 -6.95 -18.11
CA PHE A 215 -22.38 -5.59 -18.29
C PHE A 215 -20.85 -5.57 -18.18
N LEU A 216 -20.25 -6.46 -17.38
CA LEU A 216 -18.80 -6.63 -17.30
C LEU A 216 -18.18 -7.27 -18.55
N TRP A 217 -18.97 -8.06 -19.31
CA TRP A 217 -18.50 -8.70 -20.54
C TRP A 217 -18.57 -7.80 -21.79
N ASN A 218 -19.29 -6.67 -21.72
CA ASN A 218 -19.52 -5.79 -22.87
C ASN A 218 -18.62 -4.53 -22.88
N GLN A 219 -17.53 -4.53 -22.10
CA GLN A 219 -16.50 -3.49 -22.11
C GLN A 219 -15.13 -3.96 -22.62
N VAL A 220 -15.07 -5.12 -23.29
CA VAL A 220 -13.97 -5.50 -24.19
C VAL A 220 -14.47 -5.43 -25.62
#